data_AF-A0A936QJ10-F1
#
_entry.id   AF-A0A936QJ10-F1
#
_cell.length_a   1.000
_cell.length_b   1.000
_cell.length_c   1.000
_cell.angle_alpha   90.00
_cell.angle_beta   90.00
_cell.angle_gamma   90.00
#
_symmetry.space_group_name_H-M   'P 1'
#
loop_
_entity.id
_entity.type
_entity.pdbx_description
1 polymer ?
#
loop_
_entity_poly.entity_id
_entity_poly.type
_entity_poly.pdbx_seq_one_letter_code
_entity_poly.pdbx_strand_id
1 'polypeptide(L)'
;MLPEPIYIPAVKNLNDDLKTTQSTSFGRLLGLLLEDMTSDLEDINQSLRELNALFNRVKNPDGEVDLRHEKVKQLETEVEGLLGENFPNVKVQLHIPPPELKTILNTAQIFIDDGSFDLIDNKGDGIKRSLTFALLQAYVKRLEQSAEELVEQGKSTRPLIFLFEEPELYLHPRSQRVLFGTLSRISRTHQVLVTTHSPMFFAPGVTASL
;
A
#
# COMPACT_ATOMS: atom_id res chain seq x y z
N MET A 1 -15.55 -11.37 -12.05
CA MET A 1 -14.91 -10.13 -11.53
C MET A 1 -14.06 -9.55 -12.65
N LEU A 2 -14.13 -8.24 -12.93
CA LEU A 2 -13.25 -7.61 -13.92
C LEU A 2 -11.82 -7.47 -13.36
N PRO A 3 -10.77 -7.52 -14.21
CA PRO A 3 -9.41 -7.31 -13.76
C PRO A 3 -9.18 -5.89 -13.23
N GLU A 4 -8.38 -5.76 -12.19
CA GLU A 4 -8.01 -4.46 -11.62
C GLU A 4 -6.72 -3.93 -12.27
N PRO A 5 -6.72 -2.69 -12.81
CA PRO A 5 -5.55 -2.14 -13.49
C PRO A 5 -4.54 -1.51 -12.54
N ILE A 6 -3.26 -1.82 -12.76
CA ILE A 6 -2.09 -1.15 -12.18
C ILE A 6 -1.33 -0.46 -13.31
N TYR A 7 -1.28 0.87 -13.29
CA TYR A 7 -0.75 1.68 -14.38
C TYR A 7 0.54 2.42 -14.00
N ILE A 8 1.66 2.10 -14.62
CA ILE A 8 2.98 2.64 -14.28
C ILE A 8 3.46 3.50 -15.46
N PRO A 9 3.35 4.85 -15.37
CA PRO A 9 3.69 5.76 -16.47
C PRO A 9 5.21 5.94 -16.65
N ALA A 10 5.60 6.55 -17.77
CA ALA A 10 7.01 6.77 -18.13
C ALA A 10 7.68 7.91 -17.34
N VAL A 11 7.08 9.12 -17.32
CA VAL A 11 7.78 10.31 -16.78
C VAL A 11 6.90 11.30 -16.03
N LYS A 12 5.69 11.60 -16.52
CA LYS A 12 5.14 12.93 -16.26
C LYS A 12 4.81 13.25 -14.80
N ASN A 13 4.64 12.25 -13.93
CA ASN A 13 4.21 12.43 -12.53
C ASN A 13 4.82 11.41 -11.56
N LEU A 14 6.09 10.99 -11.74
CA LEU A 14 6.75 10.08 -10.78
C LEU A 14 6.69 10.59 -9.33
N ASN A 15 6.78 11.90 -9.10
CA ASN A 15 6.65 12.47 -7.74
C ASN A 15 5.24 12.31 -7.16
N ASP A 16 4.20 12.48 -7.97
CA ASP A 16 2.83 12.20 -7.51
C ASP A 16 2.61 10.71 -7.33
N ASP A 17 3.24 9.88 -8.17
CA ASP A 17 3.14 8.42 -8.12
C ASP A 17 3.95 7.80 -6.98
N LEU A 18 5.00 8.45 -6.46
CA LEU A 18 5.81 7.95 -5.34
C LEU A 18 5.23 8.29 -3.96
N LYS A 19 4.15 9.09 -3.93
CA LYS A 19 3.36 9.22 -2.71
C LYS A 19 2.86 7.84 -2.32
N THR A 20 3.00 7.51 -1.04
CA THR A 20 2.57 6.23 -0.46
C THR A 20 1.05 6.08 -0.34
N THR A 21 0.30 7.06 -0.82
CA THR A 21 -1.15 7.00 -1.01
C THR A 21 -1.56 5.92 -2.02
N GLN A 22 -2.56 5.10 -1.70
CA GLN A 22 -3.06 4.02 -2.59
C GLN A 22 -3.69 4.48 -3.92
N SER A 23 -3.82 5.78 -4.15
CA SER A 23 -4.20 6.31 -5.45
C SER A 23 -3.08 6.16 -6.49
N THR A 24 -1.85 5.96 -6.04
CA THR A 24 -0.67 5.85 -6.90
C THR A 24 -0.29 4.41 -7.14
N SER A 25 0.39 4.13 -8.25
CA SER A 25 0.83 2.76 -8.54
C SER A 25 1.90 2.27 -7.56
N PHE A 26 2.71 3.16 -7.01
CA PHE A 26 3.66 2.85 -5.95
C PHE A 26 2.97 2.50 -4.63
N GLY A 27 2.04 3.36 -4.17
CA GLY A 27 1.28 3.14 -2.94
C GLY A 27 0.43 1.88 -3.01
N ARG A 28 -0.04 1.49 -4.21
CA ARG A 28 -0.69 0.20 -4.44
C ARG A 28 0.28 -0.98 -4.33
N LEU A 29 1.43 -0.95 -5.01
CA LEU A 29 2.41 -2.04 -4.92
C LEU A 29 2.91 -2.22 -3.48
N LEU A 30 3.20 -1.12 -2.79
CA LEU A 30 3.55 -1.12 -1.38
C LEU A 30 2.40 -1.64 -0.51
N GLY A 31 1.18 -1.15 -0.75
CA GLY A 31 -0.01 -1.60 -0.03
C GLY A 31 -0.25 -3.10 -0.16
N LEU A 32 -0.06 -3.67 -1.36
CA LEU A 32 -0.18 -5.11 -1.60
C LEU A 32 0.93 -5.91 -0.90
N LEU A 33 2.17 -5.41 -0.91
CA LEU A 33 3.28 -6.01 -0.17
C LEU A 33 3.05 -6.00 1.35
N LEU A 34 2.37 -4.97 1.86
CA LEU A 34 2.06 -4.82 3.28
C LEU A 34 0.81 -5.59 3.69
N GLU A 35 -0.17 -5.75 2.80
CA GLU A 35 -1.37 -6.56 3.03
C GLU A 35 -1.00 -8.03 3.26
N ASP A 36 -0.01 -8.54 2.53
CA ASP A 36 0.57 -9.86 2.75
C ASP A 36 1.26 -10.00 4.12
N MET A 37 1.71 -8.90 4.73
CA MET A 37 2.25 -8.93 6.10
C MET A 37 1.14 -8.92 7.17
N THR A 38 -0.14 -8.69 6.83
CA THR A 38 -1.17 -8.44 7.86
C THR A 38 -1.44 -9.61 8.79
N SER A 39 -1.20 -10.86 8.36
CA SER A 39 -1.26 -12.04 9.24
C SER A 39 -0.20 -11.98 10.34
N ASP A 40 0.99 -11.46 10.02
CA ASP A 40 2.10 -11.31 10.97
C ASP A 40 1.97 -10.03 11.82
N LEU A 41 0.98 -9.17 11.52
CA LEU A 41 0.71 -7.91 12.22
C LEU A 41 -0.53 -7.99 13.13
N GLU A 42 -0.95 -9.20 13.51
CA GLU A 42 -2.08 -9.42 14.42
C GLU A 42 -1.86 -8.72 15.78
N ASP A 43 -0.64 -8.77 16.31
CA ASP A 43 -0.24 -8.06 17.54
C ASP A 43 -0.41 -6.53 17.41
N ILE A 44 -0.15 -5.97 16.23
CA ILE A 44 -0.35 -4.54 15.96
C ILE A 44 -1.84 -4.23 15.92
N ASN A 45 -2.64 -5.06 15.24
CA ASN A 45 -4.09 -4.88 15.22
C ASN A 45 -4.68 -4.95 16.62
N GLN A 46 -4.17 -5.83 17.48
CA GLN A 46 -4.57 -5.91 18.88
C GLN A 46 -4.21 -4.63 19.64
N SER A 47 -2.99 -4.11 19.47
CA SER A 47 -2.55 -2.85 20.08
C SER A 47 -3.41 -1.65 19.62
N LEU A 48 -3.81 -1.60 18.35
CA LEU A 48 -4.70 -0.55 17.82
C LEU A 48 -6.12 -0.63 18.42
N ARG A 49 -6.63 -1.85 18.68
CA ARG A 49 -7.91 -2.04 19.37
C ARG A 49 -7.86 -1.57 20.82
N GLU A 50 -6.77 -1.88 21.52
CA GLU A 50 -6.55 -1.41 22.89
C GLU A 50 -6.46 0.12 22.95
N LEU A 51 -5.71 0.72 22.02
CA LEU A 51 -5.65 2.18 21.89
C LEU A 51 -7.03 2.78 21.60
N ASN A 52 -7.84 2.14 20.73
CA ASN A 52 -9.20 2.61 20.47
C ASN A 52 -10.09 2.58 21.72
N ALA A 53 -9.96 1.55 22.55
CA ALA A 53 -10.71 1.42 23.80
C ALA A 53 -10.36 2.52 24.83
N LEU A 54 -9.14 3.05 24.79
CA LEU A 54 -8.74 4.19 25.64
C LEU A 54 -9.40 5.51 25.22
N PHE A 55 -9.88 5.62 23.99
CA PHE A 55 -10.49 6.85 23.46
C PHE A 55 -12.00 6.75 23.25
N ASN A 56 -12.52 5.54 23.02
CA ASN A 56 -13.92 5.32 22.65
C ASN A 56 -14.57 4.25 23.53
N ARG A 57 -15.90 4.36 23.64
CA ARG A 57 -16.72 3.28 24.20
C ARG A 57 -16.76 2.12 23.21
N VAL A 58 -16.58 0.91 23.72
CA VAL A 58 -16.54 -0.30 22.90
C VAL A 58 -17.87 -1.04 23.06
N LYS A 59 -18.50 -1.38 21.94
CA LYS A 59 -19.72 -2.20 21.93
C LYS A 59 -19.37 -3.67 21.87
N ASN A 60 -19.72 -4.40 22.90
CA ASN A 60 -19.63 -5.85 22.98
C ASN A 60 -21.04 -6.47 22.85
N PRO A 61 -21.14 -7.78 22.55
CA PRO A 61 -22.43 -8.48 22.51
C PRO A 61 -23.25 -8.34 23.81
N ASP A 62 -22.58 -8.17 24.95
CA ASP A 62 -23.18 -8.05 26.28
C ASP A 62 -23.52 -6.60 26.69
N GLY A 63 -23.20 -5.61 25.84
CA GLY A 63 -23.46 -4.19 26.10
C GLY A 63 -22.28 -3.27 25.76
N GLU A 64 -22.42 -2.00 26.15
CA GLU A 64 -21.40 -0.98 25.93
C GLU A 64 -20.48 -0.87 27.15
N VAL A 65 -19.16 -0.94 26.91
CA VAL A 65 -18.14 -0.83 27.96
C VAL A 65 -17.35 0.46 27.75
N ASP A 66 -17.27 1.29 28.79
CA ASP A 66 -16.53 2.55 28.78
C ASP A 66 -15.17 2.41 29.49
N LEU A 67 -14.18 1.91 28.74
CA LEU A 67 -12.78 1.77 29.18
C LEU A 67 -11.92 2.99 28.85
N ARG A 68 -12.55 4.12 28.50
CA ARG A 68 -11.82 5.32 28.08
C ARG A 68 -10.93 5.83 29.20
N HIS A 69 -9.80 6.40 28.81
CA HIS A 69 -8.87 7.05 29.72
C HIS A 69 -9.58 8.20 30.47
N GLU A 70 -9.27 8.36 31.76
CA GLU A 70 -9.98 9.30 32.64
C GLU A 70 -9.95 10.75 32.13
N LYS A 71 -8.86 11.17 31.47
CA LYS A 71 -8.78 12.51 30.84
C LYS A 71 -9.80 12.72 29.71
N VAL A 72 -10.14 11.67 28.96
CA VAL A 72 -11.14 11.73 27.89
C VAL A 72 -12.53 11.90 28.49
N LYS A 73 -12.84 11.13 29.55
CA LYS A 73 -14.11 11.23 30.29
C LYS A 73 -14.27 12.60 30.97
N GLN A 74 -13.21 13.11 31.58
CA GLN A 74 -13.19 14.44 32.21
C GLN A 74 -13.49 15.54 31.20
N LEU A 75 -12.81 15.53 30.04
CA LEU A 75 -13.04 16.52 28.98
C LEU A 75 -14.49 16.49 28.47
N GLU A 76 -15.04 15.29 28.22
CA GLU A 76 -16.43 15.14 27.77
C GLU A 76 -17.42 15.71 28.78
N THR A 77 -17.20 15.43 30.08
CA THR A 77 -18.05 15.91 31.17
C THR A 77 -17.95 17.43 31.33
N GLU A 78 -16.74 17.98 31.23
CA GLU A 78 -16.50 19.42 31.33
C GLU A 78 -17.21 20.18 30.20
N VAL A 79 -17.08 19.70 28.96
CA VAL A 79 -17.73 20.30 27.79
C VAL A 79 -19.25 20.16 27.87
N GLU A 80 -19.78 19.03 28.34
CA GLU A 80 -21.23 18.86 28.58
C GLU A 80 -21.75 19.84 29.63
N GLY A 81 -21.00 20.04 30.72
CA GLY A 81 -21.36 21.00 31.77
C GLY A 81 -21.45 22.43 31.27
N LEU A 82 -20.42 22.89 30.53
CA LEU A 82 -20.38 24.24 29.96
C LEU A 82 -21.51 24.48 28.93
N LEU A 83 -21.82 23.49 28.09
CA LEU A 83 -22.94 23.58 27.16
C LEU A 83 -24.29 23.51 27.87
N GLY A 84 -24.38 22.76 28.97
CA GLY A 84 -25.57 22.61 29.80
C GLY A 84 -26.10 23.92 30.38
N GLU A 85 -25.22 24.92 30.60
CA GLU A 85 -25.60 26.26 31.04
C GLU A 85 -26.57 26.95 30.07
N ASN A 86 -26.42 26.69 28.77
CA ASN A 86 -27.24 27.28 27.71
C ASN A 86 -28.28 26.30 27.16
N PHE A 87 -28.04 24.99 27.29
CA PHE A 87 -28.86 23.93 26.69
C PHE A 87 -29.07 22.78 27.70
N PRO A 88 -30.12 22.82 28.55
CA PRO A 88 -30.30 21.92 29.69
C PRO A 88 -30.36 20.41 29.39
N ASN A 89 -30.60 20.03 28.13
CA ASN A 89 -30.72 18.64 27.68
C ASN A 89 -29.63 18.24 26.68
N VAL A 90 -28.56 19.02 26.56
CA VAL A 90 -27.45 18.69 25.66
C VAL A 90 -26.72 17.44 26.17
N LYS A 91 -26.30 16.59 25.24
CA LYS A 91 -25.43 15.45 25.51
C LYS A 91 -24.21 15.55 24.62
N VAL A 92 -23.04 15.41 25.22
CA VAL A 92 -21.77 15.49 24.50
C VAL A 92 -21.18 14.09 24.44
N GLN A 93 -20.78 13.69 23.24
CA GLN A 93 -20.07 12.45 23.01
C GLN A 93 -18.83 12.75 22.19
N LEU A 94 -17.67 12.46 22.77
CA LEU A 94 -16.39 12.48 22.09
C LEU A 94 -16.17 11.14 21.41
N HIS A 95 -15.96 11.18 20.09
CA HIS A 95 -15.60 10.01 19.29
C HIS A 95 -14.30 10.29 18.53
N ILE A 96 -13.33 9.40 18.69
CA ILE A 96 -12.04 9.45 17.99
C ILE A 96 -12.01 8.25 17.04
N PRO A 97 -12.02 8.45 15.71
CA PRO A 97 -11.98 7.35 14.76
C PRO A 97 -10.81 6.38 15.07
N PRO A 98 -11.05 5.05 15.13
CA PRO A 98 -9.99 4.09 15.37
C PRO A 98 -8.88 4.24 14.32
N PRO A 99 -7.60 4.22 14.73
CA PRO A 99 -6.51 4.11 13.77
C PRO A 99 -6.56 2.72 13.12
N GLU A 100 -6.65 2.69 11.80
CA GLU A 100 -6.55 1.44 11.02
C GLU A 100 -5.10 1.22 10.58
N LEU A 101 -4.63 -0.03 10.67
CA LEU A 101 -3.29 -0.39 10.24
C LEU A 101 -3.02 0.04 8.79
N LYS A 102 -3.99 -0.18 7.89
CA LYS A 102 -3.93 0.26 6.50
C LYS A 102 -3.68 1.77 6.37
N THR A 103 -4.33 2.58 7.20
CA THR A 103 -4.19 4.04 7.20
C THR A 103 -2.80 4.47 7.64
N ILE A 104 -2.23 3.82 8.67
CA ILE A 104 -0.86 4.07 9.15
C ILE A 104 0.17 3.70 8.07
N LEU A 105 -0.02 2.54 7.45
CA LEU A 105 0.88 2.06 6.40
C LEU A 105 0.90 2.98 5.17
N ASN A 106 -0.25 3.59 4.84
CA ASN A 106 -0.34 4.57 3.75
C ASN A 106 0.38 5.89 4.05
N THR A 107 0.82 6.15 5.30
CA THR A 107 1.65 7.32 5.64
C THR A 107 3.14 7.01 5.62
N ALA A 108 3.55 5.80 5.23
CA ALA A 108 4.97 5.44 5.16
C ALA A 108 5.74 6.42 4.27
N GLN A 109 7.00 6.67 4.60
CA GLN A 109 7.92 7.48 3.79
C GLN A 109 9.16 6.66 3.50
N ILE A 110 9.69 6.77 2.28
CA ILE A 110 10.90 6.04 1.88
C ILE A 110 12.07 7.01 1.82
N PHE A 111 13.10 6.72 2.61
CA PHE A 111 14.39 7.40 2.59
C PHE A 111 15.43 6.52 1.91
N ILE A 112 16.33 7.15 1.14
CA ILE A 112 17.44 6.47 0.46
C ILE A 112 18.73 7.21 0.75
N ASP A 113 19.79 6.43 1.01
CA ASP A 113 21.17 6.90 1.06
C ASP A 113 21.94 6.42 -0.18
N ASP A 114 22.23 7.35 -1.09
CA ASP A 114 23.05 7.17 -2.29
C ASP A 114 24.37 7.96 -2.21
N GLY A 115 24.84 8.24 -0.98
CA GLY A 115 25.88 9.23 -0.67
C GLY A 115 25.31 10.52 -0.07
N SER A 116 23.98 10.64 -0.02
CA SER A 116 23.22 11.64 0.71
C SER A 116 21.97 10.96 1.26
N PHE A 117 21.69 11.08 2.56
CA PHE A 117 20.45 10.55 3.12
C PHE A 117 19.31 11.57 2.94
N ASP A 118 18.29 11.22 2.15
CA ASP A 118 17.14 12.10 1.91
C ASP A 118 15.89 11.29 1.52
N LEU A 119 14.73 11.95 1.53
CA LEU A 119 13.46 11.42 1.05
C LEU A 119 13.55 11.09 -0.44
N ILE A 120 12.88 10.01 -0.85
CA ILE A 120 12.87 9.56 -2.26
C ILE A 120 12.41 10.66 -3.23
N ASP A 121 11.51 11.53 -2.82
CA ASP A 121 11.01 12.66 -3.60
C ASP A 121 12.12 13.63 -4.03
N ASN A 122 13.19 13.73 -3.25
CA ASN A 122 14.34 14.60 -3.53
C ASN A 122 15.43 13.91 -4.37
N LYS A 123 15.27 12.62 -4.68
CA LYS A 123 16.25 11.86 -5.48
C LYS A 123 16.04 12.06 -6.98
N GLY A 124 17.11 11.80 -7.74
CA GLY A 124 17.04 11.79 -9.21
C GLY A 124 16.16 10.67 -9.75
N ASP A 125 15.62 10.85 -10.95
CA ASP A 125 14.67 9.92 -11.56
C ASP A 125 15.22 8.50 -11.74
N GLY A 126 16.53 8.34 -11.93
CA GLY A 126 17.17 7.02 -12.01
C GLY A 126 16.99 6.19 -10.74
N ILE A 127 17.09 6.81 -9.56
CA ILE A 127 16.90 6.13 -8.26
C ILE A 127 15.42 5.84 -8.02
N LYS A 128 14.56 6.84 -8.22
CA LYS A 128 13.10 6.71 -8.13
C LYS A 128 12.57 5.55 -8.98
N ARG A 129 13.05 5.48 -10.22
CA ARG A 129 12.68 4.44 -11.18
C ARG A 129 13.24 3.08 -10.76
N SER A 130 14.50 3.01 -10.35
CA SER A 130 15.11 1.78 -9.82
C SER A 130 14.36 1.23 -8.59
N LEU A 131 13.93 2.11 -7.67
CA LEU A 131 13.13 1.73 -6.51
C LEU A 131 11.77 1.17 -6.92
N THR A 132 11.07 1.84 -7.83
CA THR A 132 9.78 1.38 -8.37
C THR A 132 9.90 -0.05 -8.90
N PHE A 133 10.98 -0.35 -9.63
CA PHE A 133 11.21 -1.70 -10.14
C PHE A 133 11.66 -2.71 -9.10
N ALA A 134 12.40 -2.28 -8.07
CA ALA A 134 12.75 -3.15 -6.95
C ALA A 134 11.48 -3.60 -6.20
N LEU A 135 10.55 -2.66 -5.96
CA LEU A 135 9.26 -2.96 -5.33
C LEU A 135 8.37 -3.84 -6.20
N LEU A 136 8.30 -3.58 -7.50
CA LEU A 136 7.60 -4.46 -8.43
C LEU A 136 8.19 -5.88 -8.38
N GLN A 137 9.51 -6.02 -8.45
CA GLN A 137 10.17 -7.33 -8.35
C GLN A 137 9.86 -8.03 -7.03
N ALA A 138 9.87 -7.31 -5.92
CA ALA A 138 9.50 -7.84 -4.62
C ALA A 138 8.05 -8.33 -4.62
N TYR A 139 7.13 -7.54 -5.15
CA TYR A 139 5.72 -7.90 -5.26
C TYR A 139 5.51 -9.17 -6.09
N VAL A 140 6.15 -9.27 -7.25
CA VAL A 140 6.06 -10.46 -8.11
C VAL A 140 6.63 -11.69 -7.43
N LYS A 141 7.78 -11.54 -6.76
CA LYS A 141 8.39 -12.63 -6.00
C LYS A 141 7.44 -13.15 -4.92
N ARG A 142 6.73 -12.25 -4.22
CA ARG A 142 5.72 -12.64 -3.23
C ARG A 142 4.53 -13.32 -3.87
N LEU A 143 4.00 -12.78 -4.97
CA LEU A 143 2.90 -13.43 -5.70
C LEU A 143 3.22 -14.87 -6.09
N GLU A 144 4.45 -15.14 -6.54
CA GLU A 144 4.88 -16.51 -6.86
C GLU A 144 4.97 -17.41 -5.63
N GLN A 145 5.42 -16.88 -4.48
CA GLN A 145 5.47 -17.63 -3.22
C GLN A 145 4.05 -17.94 -2.69
N SER A 146 3.16 -16.95 -2.69
CA SER A 146 1.78 -17.12 -2.24
C SER A 146 0.93 -17.95 -3.22
N ALA A 147 1.29 -18.01 -4.51
CA ALA A 147 0.57 -18.82 -5.50
C ALA A 147 0.67 -20.32 -5.20
N GLU A 148 1.77 -20.79 -4.60
CA GLU A 148 1.91 -22.17 -4.15
C GLU A 148 0.93 -22.50 -3.00
N GLU A 149 0.75 -21.56 -2.07
CA GLU A 149 -0.15 -21.70 -0.91
C GLU A 149 -1.65 -21.50 -1.26
N LEU A 150 -1.95 -20.62 -2.22
CA LEU A 150 -3.33 -20.30 -2.62
C LEU A 150 -3.99 -21.42 -3.45
N VAL A 151 -3.20 -22.17 -4.22
CA VAL A 151 -3.66 -23.37 -4.95
C VAL A 151 -4.10 -24.46 -3.97
N GLU A 152 -3.42 -24.62 -2.83
CA GLU A 152 -3.82 -25.57 -1.78
C GLU A 152 -5.11 -25.14 -1.04
N GLN A 153 -5.38 -23.83 -0.95
CA GLN A 153 -6.57 -23.30 -0.26
C GLN A 153 -7.78 -23.04 -1.17
N GLY A 154 -7.68 -23.28 -2.48
CA GLY A 154 -8.78 -23.04 -3.43
C GLY A 154 -9.22 -21.58 -3.55
N LYS A 155 -8.36 -20.62 -3.14
CA LYS A 155 -8.63 -19.18 -3.23
C LYS A 155 -8.02 -18.64 -4.53
N SER A 156 -8.83 -18.02 -5.37
CA SER A 156 -8.36 -17.31 -6.57
C SER A 156 -8.07 -15.86 -6.22
N THR A 157 -6.86 -15.38 -6.57
CA THR A 157 -6.53 -13.95 -6.49
C THR A 157 -7.37 -13.15 -7.47
N ARG A 158 -7.65 -11.90 -7.14
CA ARG A 158 -8.32 -10.98 -8.06
C ARG A 158 -7.45 -10.83 -9.31
N PRO A 159 -7.99 -11.00 -10.53
CA PRO A 159 -7.19 -10.85 -11.74
C PRO A 159 -6.65 -9.41 -11.83
N LEU A 160 -5.35 -9.26 -12.05
CA LEU A 160 -4.69 -7.95 -12.25
C LEU A 160 -4.27 -7.77 -13.71
N ILE A 161 -4.34 -6.52 -14.18
CA ILE A 161 -3.74 -6.11 -15.45
C ILE A 161 -2.69 -5.03 -15.18
N PHE A 162 -1.45 -5.28 -15.62
CA PHE A 162 -0.35 -4.34 -15.51
C PHE A 162 -0.19 -3.58 -16.83
N LEU A 163 -0.13 -2.25 -16.73
CA LEU A 163 0.01 -1.34 -17.86
C LEU A 163 1.27 -0.51 -17.65
N PHE A 164 2.32 -0.77 -18.43
CA PHE A 164 3.62 -0.09 -18.32
C PHE A 164 3.87 0.84 -19.49
N GLU A 165 4.29 2.07 -19.19
CA GLU A 165 4.87 2.96 -20.19
C GLU A 165 6.38 3.07 -20.02
N GLU A 166 7.11 2.79 -21.10
CA GLU A 166 8.56 2.81 -21.24
C GLU A 166 9.27 2.29 -19.98
N PRO A 167 9.03 1.05 -19.55
CA PRO A 167 9.55 0.55 -18.28
C PRO A 167 11.10 0.54 -18.29
N GLU A 168 11.75 0.53 -19.44
CA GLU A 168 13.20 0.67 -19.58
C GLU A 168 13.77 2.07 -19.28
N LEU A 169 12.93 3.11 -19.22
CA LEU A 169 13.37 4.50 -19.15
C LEU A 169 14.18 4.72 -17.87
N TYR A 170 15.30 5.46 -17.98
CA TYR A 170 16.27 5.72 -16.90
C TYR A 170 16.96 4.49 -16.28
N LEU A 171 16.78 3.28 -16.86
CA LEU A 171 17.47 2.08 -16.41
C LEU A 171 18.75 1.80 -17.18
N HIS A 172 19.79 1.40 -16.44
CA HIS A 172 21.01 0.84 -17.03
C HIS A 172 20.67 -0.47 -17.79
N PRO A 173 21.37 -0.80 -18.91
CA PRO A 173 21.05 -1.98 -19.73
C PRO A 173 20.97 -3.32 -18.97
N ARG A 174 21.76 -3.45 -17.90
CA ARG A 174 21.67 -4.62 -17.00
C ARG A 174 20.32 -4.69 -16.27
N SER A 175 19.85 -3.56 -15.72
CA SER A 175 18.58 -3.47 -15.01
C SER A 175 17.40 -3.65 -15.97
N GLN A 176 17.52 -3.19 -17.22
CA GLN A 176 16.53 -3.47 -18.26
C GLN A 176 16.36 -4.99 -18.44
N ARG A 177 17.45 -5.77 -18.60
CA ARG A 177 17.40 -7.25 -18.69
C ARG A 177 16.67 -7.92 -17.53
N VAL A 178 16.87 -7.43 -16.31
CA VAL A 178 16.19 -7.96 -15.11
C VAL A 178 14.70 -7.61 -15.12
N LEU A 179 14.36 -6.37 -15.49
CA LEU A 179 12.98 -5.92 -15.67
C LEU A 179 12.26 -6.80 -16.70
N PHE A 180 12.87 -7.05 -17.84
CA PHE A 180 12.34 -7.95 -18.87
C PHE A 180 11.97 -9.34 -18.34
N GLY A 181 12.92 -9.98 -17.64
CA GLY A 181 12.67 -11.28 -17.03
C GLY A 181 11.56 -11.24 -15.98
N THR A 182 11.42 -10.12 -15.27
CA THR A 182 10.34 -9.93 -14.30
C THR A 182 8.98 -9.79 -14.98
N LEU A 183 8.87 -8.96 -16.02
CA LEU A 183 7.62 -8.78 -16.77
C LEU A 183 7.19 -10.08 -17.48
N SER A 184 8.14 -10.84 -18.03
CA SER A 184 7.89 -12.15 -18.64
C SER A 184 7.41 -13.19 -17.63
N ARG A 185 7.85 -13.11 -16.37
CA ARG A 185 7.32 -13.95 -15.29
C ARG A 185 5.90 -13.55 -14.92
N ILE A 186 5.64 -12.25 -14.75
CA ILE A 186 4.29 -11.73 -14.45
C ILE A 186 3.30 -12.16 -15.54
N SER A 187 3.69 -12.10 -16.82
CA SER A 187 2.81 -12.39 -17.94
C SER A 187 2.32 -13.84 -17.98
N ARG A 188 2.90 -14.75 -17.19
CA ARG A 188 2.44 -16.14 -17.06
C ARG A 188 1.15 -16.27 -16.25
N THR A 189 0.92 -15.34 -15.32
CA THR A 189 -0.20 -15.40 -14.37
C THR A 189 -1.13 -14.19 -14.45
N HIS A 190 -0.64 -13.06 -14.95
CA HIS A 190 -1.37 -11.80 -15.05
C HIS A 190 -1.23 -11.19 -16.44
N GLN A 191 -2.18 -10.34 -16.85
CA GLN A 191 -2.08 -9.64 -18.11
C GLN A 191 -1.09 -8.49 -18.00
N VAL A 192 -0.15 -8.38 -18.95
CA VAL A 192 0.86 -7.31 -19.00
C VAL A 192 0.80 -6.63 -20.36
N LEU A 193 0.60 -5.31 -20.37
CA LEU A 193 0.71 -4.45 -21.54
C LEU A 193 1.90 -3.49 -21.34
N VAL A 194 2.75 -3.37 -22.35
CA VAL A 194 3.95 -2.54 -22.29
C VAL A 194 4.03 -1.67 -23.54
N THR A 195 4.31 -0.38 -23.37
CA THR A 195 4.83 0.49 -24.43
C THR A 195 6.34 0.68 -24.22
N THR A 196 7.12 0.64 -25.30
CA THR A 196 8.58 0.60 -25.19
C THR A 196 9.26 1.03 -26.49
N HIS A 197 10.41 1.68 -26.35
CA HIS A 197 11.34 1.98 -27.43
C HIS A 197 12.56 1.05 -27.41
N SER A 198 12.72 0.22 -26.38
CA SER A 198 13.87 -0.67 -26.26
C SER A 198 13.80 -1.83 -27.25
N PRO A 199 14.80 -2.01 -28.13
CA PRO A 199 14.84 -3.12 -29.07
C PRO A 199 14.90 -4.48 -28.36
N MET A 200 15.27 -4.51 -27.08
CA MET A 200 15.28 -5.72 -26.25
C MET A 200 13.87 -6.32 -26.05
N PHE A 201 12.79 -5.53 -26.14
CA PHE A 201 11.40 -6.05 -26.11
C PHE A 201 11.03 -6.81 -27.39
N PHE A 202 11.70 -6.56 -28.50
CA PHE A 202 11.35 -7.08 -29.82
C PHE A 202 12.34 -8.14 -30.33
N ALA A 203 13.24 -8.61 -29.47
CA ALA A 203 14.22 -9.62 -29.86
C ALA A 203 13.55 -10.99 -30.09
N PRO A 204 14.00 -11.76 -31.12
CA PRO A 204 13.47 -13.09 -31.39
C PRO A 204 13.55 -14.00 -30.15
N GLY A 205 12.43 -14.64 -29.79
CA GLY A 205 12.34 -15.53 -28.63
C GLY A 205 11.97 -14.86 -27.29
N VAL A 206 11.84 -13.53 -27.23
CA VAL A 206 11.45 -12.80 -26.00
C VAL A 206 9.94 -12.65 -25.85
N THR A 207 9.20 -12.50 -26.96
CA THR A 207 7.72 -12.42 -26.99
C THR A 207 7.06 -13.72 -27.42
N ALA A 208 7.86 -14.75 -27.73
CA ALA A 208 7.37 -16.08 -28.07
C ALA A 208 7.08 -16.86 -26.78
N SER A 209 5.92 -16.64 -26.18
CA SER A 209 5.29 -17.63 -25.31
C SER A 209 4.44 -18.56 -26.18
N LEU A 210 4.87 -19.82 -26.27
CA LEU A 210 4.00 -20.97 -26.53
C LEU A 210 3.16 -21.28 -25.29
#